data_AF-A0A4V2PJD2-F1
#
_entry.id   AF-A0A4V2PJD2-F1
#
_cell.length_a   1.000
_cell.length_b   1.000
_cell.length_c   1.000
_cell.angle_alpha   90.00
_cell.angle_beta   90.00
_cell.angle_gamma   90.00
#
_symmetry.space_group_name_H-M   'P 1'
#
loop_
_entity.id
_entity.type
_entity.pdbx_description
1 polymer ?
#
loop_
_entity_poly.entity_id
_entity_poly.type
_entity_poly.pdbx_seq_one_letter_code
_entity_poly.pdbx_strand_id
1 'polypeptide(L)'
;MSDPSEQEAAALLRAMIASSPYRDYLRPIEDDVVRVAFLNHQIRAALLSASAAGVRASRFSFRRGPDEKRVLSFLEYVAFASPGFLASVGEWPLERANG
;
A
#
# COMPACT_ATOMS: atom_id res chain seq x y z
N MET A 1 -22.37 3.56 2.87
CA MET A 1 -21.63 4.45 3.80
C MET A 1 -20.44 3.64 4.29
N SER A 2 -19.21 4.02 3.94
CA SER A 2 -18.02 3.31 4.44
C SER A 2 -17.87 3.57 5.93
N ASP A 3 -17.59 2.51 6.68
CA ASP A 3 -17.37 2.55 8.12
C ASP A 3 -16.26 3.59 8.45
N PRO A 4 -16.42 4.46 9.46
CA PRO A 4 -15.39 5.41 9.87
C PRO A 4 -14.02 4.76 10.13
N SER A 5 -14.00 3.49 10.56
CA SER A 5 -12.77 2.72 10.75
C SER A 5 -12.10 2.35 9.43
N GLU A 6 -12.86 2.08 8.37
CA GLU A 6 -12.32 1.82 7.03
C GLU A 6 -11.77 3.09 6.39
N GLN A 7 -12.41 4.24 6.62
CA GLN A 7 -11.91 5.53 6.14
C GLN A 7 -10.56 5.89 6.78
N GLU A 8 -10.44 5.72 8.10
CA GLU A 8 -9.16 5.92 8.80
C GLU A 8 -8.12 4.89 8.34
N ALA A 9 -8.48 3.61 8.18
CA ALA A 9 -7.58 2.59 7.67
C ALA A 9 -7.05 2.91 6.25
N ALA A 10 -7.91 3.44 5.38
CA ALA A 10 -7.49 3.91 4.06
C ALA A 10 -6.59 5.15 4.15
N ALA A 11 -6.88 6.10 5.04
CA ALA A 11 -6.03 7.26 5.28
C ALA A 11 -4.65 6.84 5.84
N LEU A 12 -4.64 5.86 6.74
CA LEU A 12 -3.42 5.28 7.31
C LEU A 12 -2.55 4.66 6.21
N LEU A 13 -3.14 3.83 5.34
CA LEU A 13 -2.42 3.24 4.21
C LEU A 13 -1.83 4.31 3.28
N ARG A 14 -2.57 5.39 2.98
CA ARG A 14 -2.05 6.52 2.19
C ARG A 14 -0.88 7.23 2.88
N ALA A 15 -0.94 7.41 4.19
CA ALA A 15 0.19 7.94 4.96
C ALA A 15 1.42 7.02 4.91
N MET A 16 1.20 5.69 4.93
CA MET A 16 2.27 4.70 4.74
C MET A 16 2.87 4.77 3.34
N ILE A 17 2.06 4.89 2.29
CA ILE A 17 2.52 5.09 0.90
C ILE A 17 3.36 6.36 0.79
N ALA A 18 2.89 7.48 1.34
CA ALA A 18 3.62 8.75 1.32
C ALA A 18 4.98 8.67 2.03
N SER A 19 5.08 7.85 3.07
CA SER A 19 6.30 7.65 3.86
C SER A 19 7.21 6.55 3.31
N SER A 20 6.71 5.72 2.38
CA SER A 20 7.42 4.58 1.82
C SER A 20 8.67 4.99 1.03
N PRO A 21 9.76 4.19 1.06
CA PRO A 21 10.89 4.36 0.15
C PRO A 21 10.48 4.18 -1.33
N TYR A 22 9.36 3.51 -1.59
CA TYR A 22 8.83 3.24 -2.93
C TYR A 22 7.71 4.21 -3.35
N ARG A 23 7.54 5.33 -2.64
CA ARG A 23 6.44 6.29 -2.87
C ARG A 23 6.31 6.76 -4.32
N ASP A 24 7.43 6.88 -5.04
CA ASP A 24 7.43 7.39 -6.42
C ASP A 24 6.80 6.38 -7.40
N TYR A 25 6.87 5.09 -7.07
CA TYR A 25 6.23 4.00 -7.82
C TYR A 25 4.79 3.74 -7.36
N LEU A 26 4.49 3.99 -6.09
CA LEU A 26 3.19 3.71 -5.48
C LEU A 26 2.17 4.85 -5.68
N ARG A 27 2.59 6.12 -5.61
CA ARG A 27 1.69 7.27 -5.76
C ARG A 27 0.87 7.28 -7.05
N PRO A 28 1.43 6.96 -8.24
CA PRO A 28 0.66 6.94 -9.48
C PRO A 28 -0.47 5.90 -9.49
N ILE A 29 -0.37 4.86 -8.66
CA ILE A 29 -1.34 3.76 -8.55
C ILE A 29 -1.98 3.71 -7.15
N GLU A 30 -1.98 4.81 -6.41
CA GLU A 30 -2.38 4.84 -4.99
C GLU A 30 -3.79 4.26 -4.76
N ASP A 31 -4.77 4.66 -5.57
CA ASP A 31 -6.14 4.18 -5.42
C ASP A 31 -6.26 2.67 -5.69
N ASP A 32 -5.47 2.13 -6.62
CA ASP A 32 -5.39 0.69 -6.86
C ASP A 32 -4.71 -0.04 -5.70
N VAL A 33 -3.64 0.54 -5.13
CA VAL A 33 -2.98 0.00 -3.93
C VAL A 33 -3.98 -0.09 -2.78
N VAL A 34 -4.76 0.98 -2.54
CA VAL A 34 -5.82 1.01 -1.53
C VAL A 34 -6.87 -0.06 -1.83
N ARG A 35 -7.38 -0.12 -3.05
CA ARG A 35 -8.38 -1.13 -3.45
C ARG A 35 -7.87 -2.56 -3.21
N VAL A 36 -6.65 -2.88 -3.64
CA VAL A 36 -6.04 -4.21 -3.48
C VAL A 36 -5.79 -4.53 -2.00
N ALA A 37 -5.36 -3.55 -1.20
CA ALA A 37 -5.15 -3.73 0.23
C ALA A 37 -6.44 -4.13 0.96
N PHE A 38 -7.58 -3.53 0.60
CA PHE A 38 -8.88 -3.87 1.19
C PHE A 38 -9.46 -5.21 0.68
N LEU A 39 -9.05 -5.66 -0.52
CA LEU A 39 -9.35 -7.02 -1.00
C LEU A 39 -8.50 -8.09 -0.30
N ASN A 40 -7.31 -7.74 0.16
CA ASN A 40 -6.46 -8.65 0.93
C ASN A 40 -6.89 -8.65 2.41
N HIS A 41 -7.55 -9.73 2.85
CA HIS A 41 -8.08 -9.85 4.21
C HIS A 41 -7.01 -9.66 5.31
N GLN A 42 -5.76 -10.09 5.10
CA GLN A 42 -4.69 -9.96 6.09
C GLN A 42 -4.24 -8.50 6.23
N ILE A 43 -4.13 -7.79 5.11
CA ILE A 43 -3.75 -6.37 5.08
C ILE A 43 -4.88 -5.52 5.62
N ARG A 44 -6.12 -5.78 5.19
CA ARG A 44 -7.32 -5.13 5.74
C ARG A 44 -7.40 -5.31 7.26
N ALA A 45 -7.21 -6.53 7.76
CA ALA A 45 -7.24 -6.80 9.20
C ALA A 45 -6.13 -6.05 9.95
N ALA A 46 -4.91 -6.02 9.42
CA ALA A 46 -3.79 -5.28 10.00
C ALA A 46 -4.06 -3.76 10.07
N LEU A 47 -4.61 -3.17 9.00
CA LEU A 47 -4.95 -1.75 8.95
C LEU A 47 -6.09 -1.39 9.92
N LEU A 48 -7.14 -2.22 9.98
CA LEU A 48 -8.26 -2.01 10.91
C LEU A 48 -7.81 -2.18 12.37
N SER A 49 -6.97 -3.18 12.66
CA SER A 49 -6.37 -3.38 13.98
C SER A 49 -5.54 -2.16 14.42
N ALA A 50 -4.69 -1.64 13.52
CA ALA A 50 -3.90 -0.44 13.79
C ALA A 50 -4.78 0.80 14.04
N SER A 51 -5.82 1.00 13.21
CA SER A 51 -6.80 2.07 13.41
C SER A 51 -7.54 1.94 14.74
N ALA A 52 -7.98 0.74 15.10
CA ALA A 52 -8.66 0.47 16.37
C ALA A 52 -7.75 0.69 17.59
N ALA A 53 -6.44 0.42 17.45
CA ALA A 53 -5.42 0.74 18.44
C ALA A 53 -5.09 2.25 18.52
N GLY A 54 -5.74 3.09 17.72
CA GLY A 54 -5.58 4.55 17.74
C GLY A 54 -4.41 5.07 16.89
N VAL A 55 -3.83 4.24 16.02
CA VAL A 55 -2.86 4.72 15.03
C VAL A 55 -3.61 5.55 13.99
N ARG A 56 -3.27 6.83 13.91
CA ARG A 56 -3.88 7.79 12.99
C ARG A 56 -2.95 8.13 11.85
N ALA A 57 -3.51 8.33 10.67
CA ALA A 57 -2.75 8.76 9.49
C ALA A 57 -1.92 10.02 9.76
N SER A 58 -2.50 11.01 10.45
CA SER A 58 -1.87 12.30 10.77
C SER A 58 -0.68 12.20 11.74
N ARG A 59 -0.53 11.07 12.42
CA ARG A 59 0.55 10.80 13.39
C ARG A 59 1.31 9.53 13.04
N PHE A 60 1.16 9.04 11.81
CA PHE A 60 1.81 7.82 11.40
C PHE A 60 3.33 8.00 11.46
N SER A 61 3.99 7.03 12.07
CA SER A 61 5.44 6.90 12.14
C SER A 61 5.76 5.43 12.00
N PHE A 62 6.83 5.08 11.27
CA PHE A 62 7.22 3.68 11.17
C PHE A 62 7.62 3.12 12.55
N ARG A 63 6.76 2.30 13.18
CA ARG A 63 7.06 1.55 14.40
C ARG A 63 7.23 0.07 14.02
N ARG A 64 8.26 -0.59 14.55
CA ARG A 64 8.62 -1.96 14.13
C ARG A 64 7.69 -3.08 14.66
N GLY A 65 6.37 -2.89 14.64
CA GLY A 65 5.37 -3.89 14.97
C GLY A 65 5.20 -4.95 13.86
N PRO A 66 4.71 -6.16 14.19
CA PRO A 66 4.55 -7.25 13.22
C PRO A 66 3.51 -6.93 12.12
N ASP A 67 2.41 -6.27 12.45
CA ASP A 67 1.39 -5.89 11.48
C ASP A 67 1.89 -4.80 10.54
N GLU A 68 2.66 -3.83 11.04
CA GLU A 68 3.26 -2.78 10.21
C GLU A 68 4.27 -3.36 9.22
N LYS A 69 5.11 -4.31 9.66
CA LYS A 69 6.03 -5.04 8.77
C LYS A 69 5.27 -5.75 7.65
N ARG A 70 4.11 -6.36 7.95
CA ARG A 70 3.28 -7.03 6.93
C ARG A 70 2.76 -6.04 5.89
N VAL A 71 2.27 -4.87 6.32
CA VAL A 71 1.80 -3.83 5.39
C VAL A 71 2.96 -3.25 4.57
N LEU A 72 4.14 -3.07 5.18
CA LEU A 72 5.35 -2.63 4.47
C LEU A 72 5.80 -3.61 3.39
N SER A 73 5.88 -4.91 3.72
CA SER A 73 6.20 -5.95 2.73
C SER A 73 5.16 -6.02 1.61
N PHE A 74 3.88 -5.78 1.93
CA PHE A 74 2.85 -5.64 0.91
C PHE A 74 3.11 -4.45 -0.02
N LEU A 75 3.41 -3.27 0.52
CA LEU A 75 3.72 -2.08 -0.28
C LEU A 75 4.96 -2.28 -1.16
N GLU A 76 5.99 -2.95 -0.65
CA GLU A 76 7.17 -3.33 -1.42
C GLU A 76 6.82 -4.25 -2.60
N TYR A 77 6.04 -5.29 -2.35
CA TYR A 77 5.60 -6.20 -3.41
C TYR A 77 4.80 -5.48 -4.50
N VAL A 78 3.87 -4.60 -4.11
CA VAL A 78 3.08 -3.81 -5.06
C VAL A 78 3.96 -2.82 -5.82
N ALA A 79 4.95 -2.21 -5.17
CA ALA A 79 5.90 -1.32 -5.85
C ALA A 79 6.69 -2.06 -6.93
N PHE A 80 7.19 -3.26 -6.64
CA PHE A 80 7.94 -4.07 -7.61
C PHE A 80 7.07 -4.59 -8.76
N ALA A 81 5.76 -4.75 -8.53
CA ALA A 81 4.81 -5.07 -9.58
C ALA A 81 4.23 -3.84 -10.31
N SER A 82 4.61 -2.63 -9.91
CA SER A 82 4.05 -1.41 -10.50
C SER A 82 4.57 -1.17 -11.93
N PRO A 83 3.76 -0.62 -12.84
CA PRO A 83 4.21 -0.30 -14.20
C PRO A 83 5.46 0.59 -14.24
N GLY A 84 5.56 1.56 -13.32
CA GLY A 84 6.71 2.46 -13.25
C GLY A 84 8.00 1.74 -12.84
N PHE A 85 7.94 0.84 -11.87
CA PHE A 85 9.09 0.03 -11.48
C PHE A 85 9.48 -0.95 -12.59
N LEU A 86 8.51 -1.68 -13.14
CA LEU A 86 8.75 -2.63 -14.22
C LEU A 86 9.37 -1.93 -15.45
N ALA A 87 8.91 -0.72 -15.79
CA ALA A 87 9.51 0.06 -16.86
C ALA A 87 10.97 0.46 -16.54
N SER A 88 11.28 0.77 -15.28
CA SER A 88 12.64 1.13 -14.86
C SER A 88 13.65 -0.03 -15.00
N VAL A 89 13.16 -1.27 -15.00
CA VAL A 89 13.98 -2.47 -15.17
C VAL A 89 13.85 -3.10 -16.57
N GLY A 90 13.12 -2.47 -17.49
CA GLY A 90 12.93 -2.96 -18.86
C GLY A 90 11.88 -4.07 -19.04
N GLU A 91 11.04 -4.32 -18.04
CA GLU A 91 10.00 -5.36 -18.02
C GLU A 91 8.59 -4.81 -18.34
N TRP A 92 8.47 -3.51 -18.69
CA TRP A 92 7.20 -2.87 -19.06
C TRP A 92 7.34 -1.72 -20.07
N PRO A 93 6.38 -1.52 -21.01
CA PRO A 93 5.24 -2.40 -21.27
C PRO A 93 5.74 -3.76 -21.73
N LEU A 94 5.02 -4.83 -21.36
CA LEU A 94 5.24 -6.14 -21.95
C LEU A 94 5.04 -5.96 -23.45
N GLU A 95 6.12 -5.73 -24.20
CA GLU A 95 6.07 -5.77 -25.66
C GLU A 95 5.42 -7.11 -25.98
N ARG A 96 4.40 -7.09 -26.84
CA ARG A 96 3.75 -8.32 -27.27
C ARG A 96 4.85 -9.24 -27.80
N ALA A 97 5.25 -10.22 -26.99
CA ALA A 97 6.07 -11.34 -27.40
C ALA A 97 5.23 -12.22 -28.33
N ASN A 98 4.86 -11.67 -29.48
CA ASN A 98 4.13 -12.27 -30.59
C ASN A 98 4.35 -11.36 -31.81
N GLY A 99 5.37 -11.72 -32.59
CA GLY A 99 5.76 -11.10 -33.86
C GLY A 99 7.13 -11.60 -34.29
#